data_AF-W6KTB1-F1
#
_entry.id   AF-W6KTB1-F1
#
_cell.length_a   1.000
_cell.length_b   1.000
_cell.length_c   1.000
_cell.angle_alpha   90.00
_cell.angle_beta   90.00
_cell.angle_gamma   90.00
#
_symmetry.space_group_name_H-M   'P 1'
#
loop_
_entity.id
_entity.type
_entity.pdbx_description
1 polymer ?
#
loop_
_entity_poly.entity_id
_entity_poly.type
_entity_poly.pdbx_seq_one_letter_code
_entity_poly.pdbx_strand_id
1 'polypeptide(L)'
;MKSGVRLHFKVTSPLFLRGSKLPQYEQEAFECHRQFVKSGSYPGPIRAATPGDTRFYIGGVETILKENERHYWRAVIDDPQVQFLMPLRIRFKTNVWVTSGWEQRLQVVQVMVSRDATVKDVIKSVIIENQSPYLCTNKFYLSINGKELDESRTLEFYEISSNTQIDAIEEADHLMHTESARPKDWNVDEITDDDASKSPYKEMGMQPRSNLSPRYEGKPSGYFGRNNYSGMRQTTS
;
A
#
# COMPACT_ATOMS: atom_id res chain seq x y z
N MET A 1 14.93 59.19 -19.27
CA MET A 1 14.09 58.43 -20.23
C MET A 1 14.59 56.99 -20.24
N LYS A 2 13.83 56.04 -19.69
CA LYS A 2 14.13 54.60 -19.75
C LYS A 2 12.92 53.90 -20.38
N SER A 3 13.15 53.19 -21.47
CA SER A 3 12.13 52.51 -22.27
C SER A 3 11.58 51.29 -21.54
N GLY A 4 10.27 51.28 -21.28
CA GLY A 4 9.54 50.11 -20.81
C GLY A 4 9.30 49.15 -21.97
N VAL A 5 10.02 48.03 -22.00
CA VAL A 5 9.73 46.92 -22.90
C VAL A 5 8.49 46.20 -22.37
N ARG A 6 7.34 46.37 -23.05
CA ARG A 6 6.15 45.54 -22.82
C ARG A 6 6.36 44.20 -23.52
N LEU A 7 6.49 43.13 -22.72
CA LEU A 7 6.40 41.75 -23.19
C LEU A 7 4.96 41.50 -23.67
N HIS A 8 4.75 41.54 -24.99
CA HIS A 8 3.52 41.07 -25.61
C HIS A 8 3.49 39.54 -25.57
N PHE A 9 2.77 38.97 -24.61
CA PHE A 9 2.30 37.59 -24.74
C PHE A 9 1.39 37.52 -25.97
N LYS A 10 1.85 36.83 -27.02
CA LYS A 10 1.00 36.46 -28.16
C LYS A 10 -0.10 35.55 -27.63
N VAL A 11 -1.29 36.12 -27.43
CA VAL A 11 -2.53 35.37 -27.22
C VAL A 11 -2.74 34.52 -28.47
N THR A 12 -2.65 33.20 -28.33
CA THR A 12 -3.09 32.27 -29.37
C THR A 12 -4.58 32.50 -29.62
N SER A 13 -4.92 32.96 -30.82
CA SER A 13 -6.30 33.07 -31.29
C SER A 13 -7.00 31.71 -31.13
N PRO A 14 -8.23 31.63 -30.58
CA PRO A 14 -8.96 30.38 -30.54
C PRO A 14 -9.21 29.91 -31.97
N LEU A 15 -8.53 28.85 -32.38
CA LEU A 15 -8.82 28.14 -33.62
C LEU A 15 -10.18 27.47 -33.44
N PHE A 16 -11.24 28.10 -33.96
CA PHE A 16 -12.55 27.47 -34.03
C PHE A 16 -12.49 26.30 -35.00
N LEU A 17 -12.46 25.08 -34.46
CA LEU A 17 -12.60 23.86 -35.25
C LEU A 17 -13.98 23.85 -35.91
N ARG A 18 -14.03 23.50 -37.20
CA ARG A 18 -15.31 23.39 -37.94
C ARG A 18 -15.95 22.05 -37.63
N GLY A 19 -17.00 22.06 -36.80
CA GLY A 19 -17.77 20.85 -36.48
C GLY A 19 -18.34 20.14 -37.71
N SER A 20 -18.60 20.86 -38.81
CA SER A 20 -19.08 20.27 -40.07
C SER A 20 -18.10 19.30 -40.73
N LYS A 21 -16.81 19.34 -40.37
CA LYS A 21 -15.78 18.41 -40.86
C LYS A 21 -15.61 17.16 -39.99
N LEU A 22 -16.26 17.08 -38.83
CA LEU A 22 -16.14 15.94 -37.93
C LEU A 22 -16.50 14.60 -38.61
N PRO A 23 -17.61 14.47 -39.39
CA PRO A 23 -17.94 13.21 -40.03
C PRO A 23 -16.89 12.74 -41.04
N GLN A 24 -16.23 13.69 -41.71
CA GLN A 24 -15.12 13.37 -42.61
C GLN A 24 -13.92 12.84 -41.83
N TYR A 25 -13.55 13.48 -40.71
CA TYR A 25 -12.44 13.01 -39.87
C TYR A 25 -12.73 11.67 -39.18
N GLU A 26 -13.98 11.40 -38.80
CA GLU A 26 -14.40 10.10 -38.28
C GLU A 26 -14.25 8.99 -39.34
N GLN A 27 -14.62 9.28 -40.59
CA GLN A 27 -14.44 8.36 -41.71
C GLN A 27 -12.96 8.09 -41.99
N GLU A 28 -12.13 9.14 -42.02
CA GLU A 28 -10.68 8.99 -42.19
C GLU A 28 -10.06 8.19 -41.04
N ALA A 29 -10.44 8.45 -39.78
CA ALA A 29 -9.97 7.70 -38.62
C ALA A 29 -10.34 6.20 -38.71
N PHE A 30 -11.56 5.90 -39.18
CA PHE A 30 -12.01 4.53 -39.43
C PHE A 30 -11.17 3.84 -40.52
N GLU A 31 -10.94 4.50 -41.65
CA GLU A 31 -10.16 3.95 -42.75
C GLU A 31 -8.70 3.72 -42.36
N CYS A 32 -8.08 4.69 -41.68
CA CYS A 32 -6.72 4.56 -41.16
C CYS A 32 -6.58 3.42 -40.16
N HIS A 33 -7.51 3.28 -39.20
CA HIS A 33 -7.48 2.19 -38.22
C HIS A 33 -7.60 0.82 -38.90
N ARG A 34 -8.50 0.70 -39.89
CA ARG A 34 -8.66 -0.54 -40.65
C ARG A 34 -7.41 -0.92 -41.45
N GLN A 35 -6.75 0.06 -42.05
CA GLN A 35 -5.47 -0.16 -42.75
C GLN A 35 -4.37 -0.57 -41.78
N PHE A 36 -4.28 0.06 -40.60
CA PHE A 36 -3.33 -0.30 -39.55
C PHE A 36 -3.48 -1.75 -39.11
N VAL A 37 -4.70 -2.19 -38.79
CA VAL A 37 -4.97 -3.57 -38.36
C VAL A 37 -4.68 -4.60 -39.46
N LYS A 38 -4.93 -4.26 -40.74
CA LYS A 38 -4.68 -5.16 -41.87
C LYS A 38 -3.21 -5.22 -42.31
N SER A 39 -2.46 -4.14 -42.14
CA SER A 39 -1.06 -4.04 -42.55
C SER A 39 -0.09 -4.56 -41.48
N GLY A 40 -0.46 -4.47 -40.21
CA GLY A 40 0.36 -4.94 -39.10
C GLY A 40 0.26 -6.45 -38.88
N SER A 41 1.41 -7.09 -38.68
CA SER A 41 1.50 -8.44 -38.11
C SER A 41 1.90 -8.32 -36.64
N TYR A 42 0.98 -8.61 -35.72
CA TYR A 42 1.23 -8.48 -34.28
C TYR A 42 2.04 -9.68 -33.75
N PRO A 43 3.20 -9.47 -33.12
CA PRO A 43 4.09 -10.56 -32.68
C PRO A 43 3.52 -11.41 -31.54
N GLY A 44 2.61 -10.86 -30.72
CA GLY A 44 2.03 -11.52 -29.57
C GLY A 44 1.48 -10.51 -28.55
N PRO A 45 0.89 -11.00 -27.44
CA PRO A 45 0.38 -10.13 -26.39
C PRO A 45 1.53 -9.47 -25.61
N ILE A 46 1.50 -8.15 -25.51
CA ILE A 46 2.43 -7.38 -24.66
C ILE A 46 1.92 -7.46 -23.22
N ARG A 47 2.84 -7.65 -22.25
CA ARG A 47 2.49 -7.63 -20.82
C ARG A 47 1.91 -6.27 -20.41
N ALA A 48 0.89 -6.27 -19.57
CA ALA A 48 0.33 -5.03 -19.02
C ALA A 48 1.30 -4.45 -17.98
N ALA A 49 1.53 -3.14 -18.04
CA ALA A 49 2.28 -2.42 -17.02
C ALA A 49 1.33 -1.85 -15.96
N THR A 50 1.79 -1.80 -14.71
CA THR A 50 1.09 -1.12 -13.62
C THR A 50 0.95 0.38 -13.93
N PRO A 51 -0.26 0.95 -13.93
CA PRO A 51 -0.44 2.37 -14.13
C PRO A 51 0.07 3.15 -12.89
N GLY A 52 0.80 4.23 -13.14
CA GLY A 52 1.16 5.20 -12.09
C GLY A 52 -0.03 6.05 -11.66
N ASP A 53 0.26 7.14 -10.95
CA ASP A 53 -0.74 8.11 -10.52
C ASP A 53 -0.69 9.43 -11.29
N THR A 54 -1.84 10.12 -11.34
CA THR A 54 -1.99 11.41 -12.03
C THR A 54 -2.14 12.54 -11.03
N ARG A 55 -1.43 13.65 -11.27
CA ARG A 55 -1.57 14.89 -10.48
C ARG A 55 -2.72 15.78 -10.97
N PHE A 56 -3.44 15.36 -12.02
CA PHE A 56 -4.49 16.16 -12.68
C PHE A 56 -5.88 15.67 -12.28
N TYR A 57 -6.28 15.93 -11.04
CA TYR A 57 -7.64 15.66 -10.56
C TYR A 57 -8.59 16.84 -10.82
N ILE A 58 -9.88 16.53 -10.94
CA ILE A 58 -10.93 17.53 -11.17
C ILE A 58 -11.39 18.06 -9.81
N GLY A 59 -11.32 19.38 -9.60
CA GLY A 59 -11.83 20.03 -8.38
C GLY A 59 -10.92 21.13 -7.85
N GLY A 60 -11.14 21.49 -6.59
CA GLY A 60 -10.24 22.39 -5.85
C GLY A 60 -9.01 21.64 -5.34
N VAL A 61 -7.92 22.37 -5.09
CA VAL A 61 -6.64 21.80 -4.63
C VAL A 61 -6.82 21.09 -3.27
N GLU A 62 -6.40 19.84 -3.21
CA GLU A 62 -6.40 19.01 -2.00
C GLU A 62 -5.26 19.37 -1.06
N THR A 63 -5.40 18.97 0.21
CA THR A 63 -4.39 19.20 1.26
C THR A 63 -3.50 17.98 1.41
N ILE A 64 -2.22 18.19 1.75
CA ILE A 64 -1.24 17.12 2.01
C ILE A 64 -1.71 16.05 3.01
N LEU A 65 -2.57 16.40 3.98
CA LEU A 65 -3.12 15.45 4.96
C LEU A 65 -3.99 14.34 4.33
N LYS A 66 -4.51 14.55 3.11
CA LYS A 66 -5.36 13.59 2.40
C LYS A 66 -4.67 12.99 1.17
N GLU A 67 -3.43 13.40 0.91
CA GLU A 67 -2.70 13.00 -0.28
C GLU A 67 -2.16 11.59 -0.08
N ASN A 68 -2.86 10.60 -0.66
CA ASN A 68 -2.49 9.18 -0.59
C ASN A 68 -1.96 8.66 -1.94
N GLU A 69 -1.34 9.54 -2.74
CA GLU A 69 -0.77 9.23 -4.07
C GLU A 69 -1.71 8.44 -5.02
N ARG A 70 -3.03 8.62 -4.87
CA ARG A 70 -4.05 7.91 -5.67
C ARG A 70 -5.25 8.80 -5.95
N HIS A 71 -5.33 9.32 -7.17
CA HIS A 71 -6.39 10.25 -7.61
C HIS A 71 -7.45 9.61 -8.54
N TYR A 72 -7.44 8.28 -8.66
CA TYR A 72 -8.40 7.52 -9.45
C TYR A 72 -8.81 6.23 -8.73
N TRP A 73 -9.95 5.68 -9.12
CA TRP A 73 -10.43 4.42 -8.58
C TRP A 73 -9.77 3.23 -9.29
N ARG A 74 -9.10 2.38 -8.51
CA ARG A 74 -8.60 1.08 -8.97
C ARG A 74 -9.07 -0.03 -8.03
N ALA A 75 -9.91 -0.92 -8.55
CA ALA A 75 -10.47 -2.03 -7.78
C ALA A 75 -9.57 -3.28 -7.73
N VAL A 76 -8.51 -3.30 -8.53
CA VAL A 76 -7.55 -4.42 -8.60
C VAL A 76 -6.26 -4.04 -7.89
N ILE A 77 -5.57 -5.05 -7.35
CA ILE A 77 -4.25 -4.95 -6.74
C ILE A 77 -3.21 -5.27 -7.81
N ASP A 78 -2.23 -4.40 -8.00
CA ASP A 78 -1.15 -4.59 -8.95
C ASP A 78 0.07 -5.26 -8.31
N ASP A 79 0.96 -5.81 -9.15
CA ASP A 79 2.16 -6.55 -8.76
C ASP A 79 3.00 -5.92 -7.64
N PRO A 80 3.25 -4.59 -7.58
CA PRO A 80 4.11 -4.01 -6.54
C PRO A 80 3.61 -4.19 -5.10
N GLN A 81 2.30 -4.38 -4.91
CA GLN A 81 1.71 -4.62 -3.59
C GLN A 81 1.70 -6.12 -3.23
N VAL A 82 1.88 -7.02 -4.20
CA VAL A 82 1.83 -8.46 -3.98
C VAL A 82 3.18 -8.94 -3.44
N GLN A 83 3.18 -9.51 -2.24
CA GLN A 83 4.37 -10.07 -1.60
C GLN A 83 4.25 -11.59 -1.44
N PHE A 84 5.33 -12.31 -1.71
CA PHE A 84 5.41 -13.76 -1.52
C PHE A 84 6.01 -14.10 -0.15
N LEU A 85 5.13 -14.16 0.84
CA LEU A 85 5.51 -14.32 2.24
C LEU A 85 5.52 -15.80 2.67
N MET A 86 6.44 -16.14 3.57
CA MET A 86 6.45 -17.41 4.29
C MET A 86 6.14 -17.19 5.78
N PRO A 87 5.28 -18.03 6.39
CA PRO A 87 5.08 -17.99 7.83
C PRO A 87 6.27 -18.66 8.54
N LEU A 88 6.98 -17.91 9.38
CA LEU A 88 8.02 -18.43 10.26
C LEU A 88 7.54 -18.39 11.71
N ARG A 89 7.84 -19.47 12.46
CA ARG A 89 7.49 -19.62 13.87
C ARG A 89 8.77 -19.64 14.69
N ILE A 90 9.04 -18.55 15.39
CA ILE A 90 10.22 -18.37 16.22
C ILE A 90 9.87 -18.72 17.67
N ARG A 91 10.71 -19.51 18.31
CA ARG A 91 10.48 -20.04 19.65
C ARG A 91 11.30 -19.25 20.66
N PHE A 92 10.64 -18.77 21.70
CA PHE A 92 11.27 -18.12 22.84
C PHE A 92 11.19 -19.03 24.06
N LYS A 93 12.32 -19.12 24.76
CA LYS A 93 12.37 -19.74 26.07
C LYS A 93 11.78 -18.78 27.10
N THR A 94 10.74 -19.21 27.80
CA THR A 94 10.07 -18.44 28.86
C THR A 94 10.02 -19.27 30.14
N ASN A 95 9.85 -18.61 31.28
CA ASN A 95 9.65 -19.28 32.56
C ASN A 95 8.28 -18.91 33.11
N VAL A 96 7.53 -19.91 33.55
CA VAL A 96 6.21 -19.73 34.17
C VAL A 96 6.31 -20.18 35.62
N TRP A 97 5.75 -19.41 36.54
CA TRP A 97 5.72 -19.76 37.95
C TRP A 97 4.56 -20.71 38.23
N VAL A 98 4.88 -21.89 38.76
CA VAL A 98 3.91 -22.92 39.17
C VAL A 98 4.07 -23.19 40.68
N THR A 99 3.26 -24.09 41.23
CA THR A 99 3.25 -24.39 42.68
C THR A 99 4.59 -24.89 43.22
N SER A 100 5.42 -25.53 42.39
CA SER A 100 6.74 -26.05 42.76
C SER A 100 7.89 -25.05 42.55
N GLY A 101 7.72 -24.02 41.71
CA GLY A 101 8.78 -23.08 41.33
C GLY A 101 8.69 -22.62 39.88
N TRP A 102 9.82 -22.24 39.29
CA TRP A 102 9.91 -21.85 37.88
C TRP A 102 9.96 -23.08 36.96
N GLU A 103 9.05 -23.15 36.00
CA GLU A 103 9.09 -24.13 34.92
C GLU A 103 9.42 -23.47 33.59
N GLN A 104 10.38 -24.05 32.87
CA GLN A 104 10.73 -23.61 31.53
C GLN A 104 9.64 -24.03 30.54
N ARG A 105 9.09 -23.06 29.82
CA ARG A 105 8.08 -23.23 28.77
C ARG A 105 8.52 -22.54 27.50
N LEU A 106 7.79 -22.80 26.42
CA LEU A 106 8.08 -22.26 25.11
C LEU A 106 6.93 -21.35 24.69
N GLN A 107 7.28 -20.14 24.28
CA GLN A 107 6.36 -19.18 23.68
C GLN A 107 6.71 -19.02 22.20
N VAL A 108 5.73 -19.01 21.31
CA VAL A 108 5.97 -18.88 19.86
C VAL A 108 5.53 -17.50 19.39
N VAL A 109 6.40 -16.84 18.61
CA VAL A 109 6.06 -15.66 17.81
C VAL A 109 6.02 -16.08 16.35
N GLN A 110 4.88 -15.89 15.69
CA GLN A 110 4.73 -16.17 14.27
C GLN A 110 4.78 -14.86 13.50
N VAL A 111 5.64 -14.81 12.49
CA VAL A 111 5.85 -13.65 11.61
C VAL A 111 5.72 -14.04 10.15
N MET A 112 5.29 -13.09 9.31
CA MET A 112 5.23 -13.24 7.86
C MET A 112 6.43 -12.52 7.24
N VAL A 113 7.33 -13.25 6.61
CA VAL A 113 8.57 -12.68 6.04
C VAL A 113 8.76 -13.11 4.60
N SER A 114 9.40 -12.26 3.79
CA SER A 114 9.71 -12.58 2.41
C SER A 114 10.79 -13.66 2.32
N ARG A 115 10.81 -14.44 1.23
CA ARG A 115 11.79 -15.53 1.07
C ARG A 115 13.23 -15.06 0.87
N ASP A 116 13.38 -13.89 0.28
CA ASP A 116 14.64 -13.18 0.04
C ASP A 116 15.10 -12.36 1.26
N ALA A 117 14.33 -12.36 2.36
CA ALA A 117 14.68 -11.63 3.57
C ALA A 117 15.96 -12.17 4.22
N THR A 118 16.69 -11.29 4.90
CA THR A 118 17.84 -11.67 5.73
C THR A 118 17.39 -12.11 7.13
N VAL A 119 18.25 -12.84 7.84
CA VAL A 119 18.01 -13.19 9.26
C VAL A 119 17.80 -11.93 10.11
N LYS A 120 18.51 -10.83 9.81
CA LYS A 120 18.30 -9.52 10.44
C LYS A 120 16.88 -8.99 10.23
N ASP A 121 16.33 -9.13 9.03
CA ASP A 121 14.97 -8.69 8.74
C ASP A 121 13.95 -9.53 9.50
N VAL A 122 14.20 -10.83 9.66
CA VAL A 122 13.37 -11.70 10.52
C VAL A 122 13.40 -11.24 11.98
N ILE A 123 14.58 -10.94 12.53
CA ILE A 123 14.71 -10.40 13.90
C ILE A 123 13.89 -9.11 14.05
N LYS A 124 13.98 -8.19 13.10
CA LYS A 124 13.19 -6.96 13.09
C LYS A 124 11.68 -7.24 13.04
N SER A 125 11.24 -8.14 12.17
CA SER A 125 9.82 -8.53 12.09
C SER A 125 9.34 -9.12 13.41
N VAL A 126 10.15 -9.94 14.09
CA VAL A 126 9.82 -10.49 15.41
C VAL A 126 9.66 -9.38 16.46
N ILE A 127 10.59 -8.41 16.49
CA ILE A 127 10.53 -7.28 17.42
C ILE A 127 9.25 -6.45 17.20
N ILE A 128 8.87 -6.20 15.94
CA ILE A 128 7.71 -5.39 15.58
C ILE A 128 6.38 -6.14 15.84
N GLU A 129 6.35 -7.46 15.60
CA GLU A 129 5.12 -8.26 15.60
C GLU A 129 4.88 -9.09 16.89
N ASN A 130 5.80 -9.07 17.87
CA ASN A 130 5.67 -9.89 19.09
C ASN A 130 4.42 -9.56 19.93
N GLN A 131 3.94 -8.31 19.87
CA GLN A 131 2.77 -7.77 20.60
C GLN A 131 2.76 -8.09 22.11
N SER A 132 3.92 -8.37 22.68
CA SER A 132 4.08 -8.77 24.09
C SER A 132 5.21 -7.97 24.73
N PRO A 133 4.96 -7.28 25.85
CA PRO A 133 5.99 -6.50 26.54
C PRO A 133 7.00 -7.38 27.29
N TYR A 134 6.76 -8.70 27.38
CA TYR A 134 7.61 -9.65 28.10
C TYR A 134 8.58 -10.40 27.19
N LEU A 135 8.48 -10.20 25.87
CA LEU A 135 9.38 -10.77 24.88
C LEU A 135 10.21 -9.66 24.25
N CYS A 136 11.40 -9.99 23.77
CA CYS A 136 12.29 -9.02 23.11
C CYS A 136 12.67 -7.82 23.99
N THR A 137 12.69 -7.98 25.32
CA THR A 137 13.18 -6.95 26.26
C THR A 137 14.70 -6.82 26.19
N ASN A 138 15.35 -7.94 25.90
CA ASN A 138 16.78 -8.08 25.83
C ASN A 138 17.22 -8.32 24.39
N LYS A 139 18.51 -8.10 24.14
CA LYS A 139 19.08 -8.50 22.86
C LYS A 139 18.96 -10.02 22.69
N PHE A 140 18.61 -10.47 21.49
CA PHE A 140 18.49 -11.89 21.18
C PHE A 140 19.07 -12.18 19.79
N TYR A 141 19.46 -13.43 19.59
CA TYR A 141 19.92 -13.94 18.31
C TYR A 141 19.15 -15.21 17.94
N LEU A 142 19.13 -15.53 16.64
CA LEU A 142 18.41 -16.69 16.12
C LEU A 142 19.36 -17.87 15.96
N SER A 143 18.87 -19.06 16.30
CA SER A 143 19.61 -20.30 16.17
C SER A 143 18.74 -21.42 15.62
N ILE A 144 19.37 -22.38 14.94
CA ILE A 144 18.74 -23.62 14.49
C ILE A 144 19.57 -24.78 15.03
N ASN A 145 18.93 -25.69 15.78
CA ASN A 145 19.59 -26.83 16.42
C ASN A 145 20.82 -26.42 17.27
N GLY A 146 20.74 -25.27 17.93
CA GLY A 146 21.83 -24.72 18.75
C GLY A 146 22.97 -24.04 17.98
N LYS A 147 22.91 -23.98 16.65
CA LYS A 147 23.87 -23.21 15.83
C LYS A 147 23.31 -21.83 15.53
N GLU A 148 24.07 -20.79 15.86
CA GLU A 148 23.73 -19.40 15.60
C GLU A 148 23.69 -19.10 14.09
N LEU A 149 22.72 -18.27 13.70
CA LEU A 149 22.55 -17.80 12.34
C LEU A 149 23.24 -16.44 12.15
N ASP A 150 23.90 -16.27 11.01
CA ASP A 150 24.49 -14.99 10.61
C ASP A 150 23.38 -14.05 10.14
N GLU A 151 23.28 -12.89 10.80
CA GLU A 151 22.29 -11.85 10.52
C GLU A 151 22.33 -11.35 9.07
N SER A 152 23.49 -11.39 8.42
CA SER A 152 23.69 -10.88 7.06
C SER A 152 23.26 -11.84 5.96
N ARG A 153 22.99 -13.10 6.30
CA ARG A 153 22.62 -14.14 5.34
C ARG A 153 21.12 -14.18 5.11
N THR A 154 20.73 -14.58 3.90
CA THR A 154 19.33 -14.78 3.51
C THR A 154 18.79 -16.08 4.08
N LEU A 155 17.46 -16.17 4.18
CA LEU A 155 16.78 -17.39 4.59
C LEU A 155 17.04 -18.56 3.64
N GLU A 156 17.18 -18.27 2.34
CA GLU A 156 17.49 -19.25 1.30
C GLU A 156 18.87 -19.91 1.52
N PHE A 157 19.88 -19.15 1.97
CA PHE A 157 21.22 -19.69 2.25
C PHE A 157 21.20 -20.81 3.30
N TYR A 158 20.27 -20.74 4.26
CA TYR A 158 20.09 -21.74 5.30
C TYR A 158 18.98 -22.75 4.99
N GLU A 159 18.39 -22.69 3.79
CA GLU A 159 17.26 -23.53 3.37
C GLU A 159 16.09 -23.49 4.38
N ILE A 160 15.85 -22.32 4.97
CA ILE A 160 14.82 -22.16 5.99
C ILE A 160 13.44 -22.22 5.33
N SER A 161 12.57 -23.08 5.90
CA SER A 161 11.18 -23.27 5.48
C SER A 161 10.23 -23.00 6.66
N SER A 162 8.93 -22.96 6.40
CA SER A 162 7.90 -22.77 7.44
C SER A 162 7.86 -23.87 8.52
N ASN A 163 8.51 -25.00 8.27
CA ASN A 163 8.60 -26.12 9.21
C ASN A 163 9.91 -26.12 10.01
N THR A 164 10.86 -25.26 9.65
CA THR A 164 12.15 -25.16 10.31
C THR A 164 11.96 -24.64 11.74
N GLN A 165 12.60 -25.30 12.70
CA GLN A 165 12.54 -24.94 14.11
C GLN A 165 13.63 -23.91 14.40
N ILE A 166 13.21 -22.68 14.69
CA ILE A 166 14.11 -21.57 14.97
C ILE A 166 13.90 -21.14 16.42
N ASP A 167 14.97 -21.10 17.18
CA ASP A 167 14.98 -20.70 18.58
C ASP A 167 15.64 -19.32 18.71
N ALA A 168 14.99 -18.41 19.44
CA ALA A 168 15.54 -17.13 19.85
C ALA A 168 16.21 -17.28 21.21
N ILE A 169 17.51 -17.00 21.26
CA ILE A 169 18.32 -17.08 22.48
C ILE A 169 18.59 -15.64 22.95
N GLU A 170 18.16 -15.32 24.17
CA GLU A 170 18.23 -13.98 24.75
C GLU A 170 19.48 -13.82 25.64
N GLU A 171 20.13 -12.65 25.55
CA GLU A 171 21.23 -12.21 26.42
C GLU A 171 20.68 -11.37 27.57
N ALA A 172 20.45 -11.99 28.74
CA ALA A 172 19.69 -11.39 29.84
C ALA A 172 20.35 -10.17 30.51
N ASP A 173 21.62 -9.92 30.24
CA ASP A 173 22.42 -8.82 30.75
C ASP A 173 22.30 -7.53 29.92
N HIS A 174 21.75 -7.62 28.70
CA HIS A 174 21.58 -6.48 27.79
C HIS A 174 20.14 -5.99 27.73
N LEU A 175 19.96 -4.67 27.75
CA LEU A 175 18.67 -4.02 27.47
C LEU A 175 18.57 -3.69 25.98
N MET A 176 17.47 -4.09 25.33
CA MET A 176 17.23 -3.73 23.94
C MET A 176 16.77 -2.27 23.85
N HIS A 177 17.57 -1.44 23.17
CA HIS A 177 17.16 -0.10 22.77
C HIS A 177 16.68 -0.14 21.31
N THR A 178 15.37 -0.06 21.10
CA THR A 178 14.79 0.09 19.77
C THR A 178 14.56 1.57 19.49
N GLU A 179 15.07 2.06 18.35
CA GLU A 179 14.65 3.34 17.80
C GLU A 179 13.20 3.24 17.32
N SER A 180 12.55 4.40 17.07
CA SER A 180 11.17 4.47 16.57
C SER A 180 10.98 3.48 15.40
N ALA A 181 10.31 2.36 15.69
CA ALA A 181 10.21 1.27 14.75
C ALA A 181 9.41 1.71 13.53
N ARG A 182 9.79 1.20 12.35
CA ARG A 182 8.98 1.31 11.13
C ARG A 182 7.53 0.90 11.45
N PRO A 183 6.52 1.59 10.88
CA PRO A 183 5.12 1.19 11.07
C PRO A 183 4.89 -0.28 10.71
N LYS A 184 3.93 -0.91 11.40
CA LYS A 184 3.64 -2.35 11.27
C LYS A 184 3.09 -2.72 9.89
N ASP A 185 2.37 -1.80 9.28
CA ASP A 185 1.64 -1.92 8.02
C ASP A 185 2.38 -1.25 6.85
N TRP A 186 3.67 -0.97 7.00
CA TRP A 186 4.44 -0.34 5.94
C TRP A 186 4.59 -1.24 4.71
N ASN A 187 4.11 -0.77 3.56
CA ASN A 187 4.21 -1.43 2.27
C ASN A 187 4.88 -0.48 1.22
N VAL A 188 4.68 -0.72 -0.08
CA VAL A 188 5.23 0.11 -1.18
C VAL A 188 4.43 1.39 -1.46
N ASP A 189 3.15 1.44 -1.08
CA ASP A 189 2.29 2.61 -1.29
C ASP A 189 2.37 3.66 -0.18
N GLU A 190 3.16 3.39 0.87
CA GLU A 190 3.43 4.31 1.98
C GLU A 190 2.17 4.76 2.74
N ILE A 191 1.07 4.02 2.62
CA ILE A 191 -0.16 4.26 3.39
C ILE A 191 -0.07 3.48 4.69
N THR A 192 -0.03 4.20 5.81
CA THR A 192 0.00 3.62 7.16
C THR A 192 -1.04 4.26 8.07
N ASP A 193 -1.61 3.47 8.97
CA ASP A 193 -2.50 3.98 10.02
C ASP A 193 -1.73 4.22 11.33
N ASP A 194 -1.73 5.46 11.81
CA ASP A 194 -1.06 5.86 13.05
C ASP A 194 -1.62 5.11 14.28
N ASP A 195 -2.91 4.78 14.26
CA ASP A 195 -3.59 4.08 15.36
C ASP A 195 -3.54 2.54 15.21
N ALA A 196 -2.75 2.02 14.25
CA ALA A 196 -2.63 0.58 13.98
C ALA A 196 -2.01 -0.18 15.17
N SER A 197 -2.88 -0.74 16.01
CA SER A 197 -2.46 -1.58 17.13
C SER A 197 -2.06 -3.00 16.69
N LYS A 198 -2.61 -3.50 15.58
CA LYS A 198 -2.42 -4.88 15.11
C LYS A 198 -1.55 -4.94 13.85
N SER A 199 -0.97 -6.12 13.61
CA SER A 199 -0.27 -6.40 12.34
C SER A 199 -1.31 -6.58 11.23
N PRO A 200 -1.05 -6.10 9.99
CA PRO A 200 -2.00 -6.18 8.88
C PRO A 200 -2.44 -7.62 8.57
N TYR A 201 -1.59 -8.62 8.86
CA TYR A 201 -1.92 -10.04 8.64
C TYR A 201 -2.93 -10.62 9.64
N LYS A 202 -3.21 -9.91 10.75
CA LYS A 202 -4.14 -10.31 11.81
C LYS A 202 -5.45 -9.54 11.76
N GLU A 203 -5.58 -8.53 10.90
CA GLU A 203 -6.77 -7.71 10.80
C GLU A 203 -7.83 -8.32 9.87
N MET A 204 -9.10 -8.05 10.17
CA MET A 204 -10.21 -8.43 9.29
C MET A 204 -10.31 -7.41 8.16
N GLY A 205 -10.41 -7.88 6.91
CA GLY A 205 -10.36 -7.00 5.74
C GLY A 205 -11.47 -5.95 5.65
N MET A 206 -12.74 -6.31 5.93
CA MET A 206 -13.83 -5.35 6.01
C MET A 206 -14.43 -5.33 7.41
N GLN A 207 -14.44 -4.15 8.03
CA GLN A 207 -15.01 -3.92 9.34
C GLN A 207 -15.96 -2.71 9.31
N PRO A 208 -17.00 -2.68 10.16
CA PRO A 208 -17.86 -1.51 10.30
C PRO A 208 -17.04 -0.28 10.73
N ARG A 209 -17.19 0.83 10.00
CA ARG A 209 -16.52 2.10 10.35
C ARG A 209 -17.34 2.87 11.37
N SER A 210 -16.90 2.87 12.63
CA SER A 210 -17.56 3.58 13.74
C SER A 210 -17.26 5.08 13.78
N ASN A 211 -16.13 5.51 13.21
CA ASN A 211 -15.69 6.91 13.18
C ASN A 211 -16.43 7.78 12.14
N LEU A 212 -17.15 7.17 11.20
CA LEU A 212 -17.90 7.88 10.17
C LEU A 212 -19.40 7.80 10.43
N SER A 213 -20.09 8.94 10.39
CA SER A 213 -21.55 9.02 10.45
C SER A 213 -22.14 8.98 9.03
N PRO A 214 -23.22 8.21 8.78
CA PRO A 214 -23.96 8.31 7.51
C PRO A 214 -24.41 9.75 7.26
N ARG A 215 -24.14 10.28 6.06
CA ARG A 215 -24.58 11.62 5.63
C ARG A 215 -25.55 11.46 4.46
N TYR A 216 -26.71 12.10 4.59
CA TYR A 216 -27.70 12.18 3.52
C TYR A 216 -27.58 13.51 2.79
N GLU A 217 -28.00 13.55 1.53
CA GLU A 217 -28.04 14.79 0.76
C GLU A 217 -28.99 15.79 1.41
N GLY A 218 -28.43 16.85 2.01
CA GLY A 218 -29.20 17.89 2.69
C GLY A 218 -29.71 19.00 1.77
N LYS A 219 -29.19 19.09 0.54
CA LYS A 219 -29.53 20.15 -0.43
C LYS A 219 -30.02 19.52 -1.74
N PRO A 220 -31.33 19.63 -2.06
CA PRO A 220 -31.83 19.15 -3.34
C PRO A 220 -31.29 20.02 -4.49
N SER A 221 -30.91 19.39 -5.60
CA SER A 221 -30.27 20.05 -6.75
C SER A 221 -31.24 20.83 -7.64
N GLY A 222 -32.55 20.54 -7.61
CA GLY A 222 -33.51 21.22 -8.49
C GLY A 222 -34.99 21.11 -8.10
N TYR A 223 -35.42 20.02 -7.43
CA TYR A 223 -36.81 19.88 -6.98
C TYR A 223 -36.98 20.27 -5.51
N PHE A 224 -37.87 21.23 -5.24
CA PHE A 224 -38.08 21.78 -3.90
C PHE A 224 -39.50 21.60 -3.35
N GLY A 225 -40.44 20.97 -4.09
CA GLY A 225 -41.80 20.73 -3.60
C GLY A 225 -42.88 20.71 -4.69
N ARG A 226 -44.15 20.72 -4.26
CA ARG A 226 -45.44 20.61 -4.99
C ARG A 226 -45.45 20.05 -6.43
N ASN A 227 -44.89 20.74 -7.43
CA ASN A 227 -44.99 20.33 -8.84
C ASN A 227 -43.60 20.07 -9.43
N ASN A 228 -43.33 18.82 -9.81
CA ASN A 228 -42.09 18.44 -10.48
C ASN A 228 -42.27 18.45 -12.01
N TYR A 229 -42.04 19.61 -12.65
CA TYR A 229 -42.14 19.71 -14.11
C TYR A 229 -40.93 19.08 -14.81
N SER A 230 -39.72 19.51 -14.49
CA SER A 230 -38.46 19.05 -15.13
C SER A 230 -37.36 18.70 -14.12
N GLY A 231 -37.59 18.98 -12.83
CA GLY A 231 -36.60 18.82 -11.76
C GLY A 231 -35.30 19.61 -11.95
N MET A 232 -35.26 20.57 -12.90
CA MET A 232 -34.06 21.33 -13.28
C MET A 232 -32.82 20.45 -13.50
N ARG A 233 -32.98 19.30 -14.18
CA ARG A 233 -31.90 18.30 -14.40
C ARG A 233 -30.69 18.86 -15.14
N GLN A 234 -30.88 19.88 -15.97
CA GLN A 234 -29.78 20.62 -16.57
C GLN A 234 -29.47 21.83 -15.68
N THR A 235 -28.70 21.59 -14.61
CA THR A 235 -28.16 22.67 -13.80
C THR A 235 -27.04 23.34 -14.59
N THR A 236 -27.21 24.63 -14.91
CA THR A 236 -26.12 25.46 -15.44
C THR A 236 -25.12 25.72 -14.32
N SER A 237 -24.02 24.95 -14.33
CA SER A 237 -22.82 25.18 -13.51
C SER A 237 -21.95 26.27 -14.12
#